data_AF-A0A212FBE3-F1
#
_entry.id   AF-A0A212FBE3-F1
#
_cell.length_a   1.000
_cell.length_b   1.000
_cell.length_c   1.000
_cell.angle_alpha   90.00
_cell.angle_beta   90.00
_cell.angle_gamma   90.00
#
_symmetry.space_group_name_H-M   'P 1'
#
loop_
_entity.id
_entity.type
_entity.pdbx_description
1 polymer ?
#
loop_
_entity_poly.entity_id
_entity_poly.type
_entity_poly.pdbx_seq_one_letter_code
_entity_poly.pdbx_strand_id
1 'polypeptide(L)'
;MIAQAQRPNDQIPIIRFETDGPNVDGSYKWLYETGNEINAEESGYVKNFGKGEGQEIQVAEGRFSYKAPDGSPIALTYIADENGFQPQGSHLPTPPPIPPAIQRALDYLKTLPPSADSNVPRGGSFRGKR
;
A
#
# COMPACT_ATOMS: atom_id res chain seq x y z
N MET A 1 -33.28 -12.77 -11.63
CA MET A 1 -32.77 -13.08 -10.28
C MET A 1 -32.74 -11.76 -9.52
N ILE A 2 -33.45 -11.65 -8.40
CA ILE A 2 -33.66 -10.39 -7.65
C ILE A 2 -32.63 -10.29 -6.53
N ALA A 3 -31.78 -9.25 -6.56
CA ALA A 3 -30.92 -8.87 -5.45
C ALA A 3 -31.80 -8.55 -4.24
N GLN A 4 -31.52 -9.16 -3.08
CA GLN A 4 -32.26 -8.85 -1.86
C GLN A 4 -31.82 -7.47 -1.36
N ALA A 5 -32.68 -6.47 -1.58
CA ALA A 5 -32.55 -5.19 -0.91
C ALA A 5 -32.72 -5.40 0.60
N GLN A 6 -31.70 -5.02 1.38
CA GLN A 6 -31.76 -5.03 2.84
C GLN A 6 -32.95 -4.19 3.30
N ARG A 7 -33.83 -4.79 4.12
CA ARG A 7 -34.98 -4.09 4.70
C ARG A 7 -34.47 -3.13 5.79
N PRO A 8 -35.05 -1.93 5.95
CA PRO A 8 -34.52 -0.87 6.83
C PRO A 8 -34.60 -1.16 8.35
N ASN A 9 -34.78 -2.41 8.79
CA ASN A 9 -34.96 -2.75 10.21
C ASN A 9 -34.28 -4.06 10.66
N ASP A 10 -33.44 -4.70 9.85
CA ASP A 10 -32.59 -5.81 10.32
C ASP A 10 -31.27 -5.23 10.85
N GLN A 11 -31.13 -5.19 12.18
CA GLN A 11 -29.83 -4.91 12.80
C GLN A 11 -28.85 -6.01 12.40
N ILE A 12 -27.73 -5.61 11.81
CA ILE A 12 -26.63 -6.52 11.49
C ILE A 12 -25.76 -6.62 12.75
N PRO A 13 -25.62 -7.81 13.37
CA PRO A 13 -24.82 -7.95 14.58
C PRO A 13 -23.33 -7.85 14.26
N ILE A 14 -22.54 -7.43 15.26
CA ILE A 14 -21.08 -7.63 15.27
C ILE A 14 -20.83 -9.03 15.83
N ILE A 15 -20.22 -9.91 15.04
CA ILE A 15 -19.93 -11.30 15.44
C ILE A 15 -18.54 -11.43 16.07
N ARG A 16 -17.62 -10.52 15.74
CA ARG A 16 -16.30 -10.43 16.35
C ARG A 16 -15.85 -8.98 16.43
N PHE A 17 -15.20 -8.63 17.53
CA PHE A 17 -14.57 -7.35 17.74
C PHE A 17 -13.35 -7.55 18.62
N GLU A 18 -12.19 -7.11 18.17
CA GLU A 18 -10.96 -7.09 18.97
C GLU A 18 -10.30 -5.73 18.84
N THR A 19 -9.73 -5.25 19.93
CA THR A 19 -8.95 -4.02 19.98
C THR A 19 -7.79 -4.23 20.94
N ASP A 20 -6.63 -3.73 20.55
CA ASP A 20 -5.40 -3.75 21.32
C ASP A 20 -4.66 -2.42 21.14
N GLY A 21 -4.15 -1.88 22.24
CA GLY A 21 -3.56 -0.53 22.30
C GLY A 21 -4.58 0.62 22.38
N PRO A 22 -4.16 1.86 22.07
CA PRO A 22 -2.82 2.23 21.65
C PRO A 22 -1.79 1.96 22.74
N ASN A 23 -0.69 1.32 22.35
CA ASN A 23 0.45 1.03 23.20
C ASN A 23 1.32 2.28 23.36
N VAL A 24 2.21 2.24 24.35
CA VAL A 24 3.11 3.37 24.66
C VAL A 24 4.05 3.72 23.50
N ASP A 25 4.32 2.77 22.59
CA ASP A 25 5.15 2.93 21.39
C ASP A 25 4.34 3.41 20.17
N GLY A 26 3.06 3.75 20.35
CA GLY A 26 2.16 4.16 19.29
C GLY A 26 1.62 3.01 18.42
N SER A 27 1.93 1.75 18.76
CA SER A 27 1.36 0.60 18.08
C SER A 27 -0.09 0.35 18.51
N TYR A 28 -0.92 -0.14 17.59
CA TYR A 28 -2.29 -0.53 17.88
C TYR A 28 -2.76 -1.60 16.90
N LYS A 29 -3.85 -2.28 17.25
CA LYS A 29 -4.56 -3.19 16.36
C LYS A 29 -6.05 -3.17 16.67
N TRP A 30 -6.87 -3.27 15.63
CA TRP A 30 -8.29 -3.53 15.78
C TRP A 30 -8.80 -4.42 14.65
N LEU A 31 -9.89 -5.13 14.90
CA LEU A 31 -10.67 -5.81 13.88
C LEU A 31 -12.13 -5.88 14.28
N TYR A 32 -12.99 -5.98 13.28
CA TYR A 32 -14.38 -6.38 13.47
C TYR A 32 -14.88 -7.24 12.32
N GLU A 33 -15.85 -8.08 12.65
CA GLU A 33 -16.58 -8.92 11.71
C GLU A 33 -18.08 -8.73 11.98
N THR A 34 -18.87 -8.55 10.92
CA THR A 34 -20.33 -8.40 11.04
C THR A 34 -21.06 -9.66 10.56
N GLY A 35 -22.31 -9.83 10.98
CA GLY A 35 -23.16 -10.95 10.60
C GLY A 35 -23.51 -11.00 9.11
N ASN A 36 -23.26 -9.93 8.35
CA ASN A 36 -23.39 -9.90 6.89
C ASN A 36 -22.03 -9.97 6.16
N GLU A 37 -21.01 -10.56 6.79
CA GLU A 37 -19.70 -10.85 6.19
C GLU A 37 -18.91 -9.60 5.79
N ILE A 38 -19.13 -8.46 6.47
CA ILE A 38 -18.21 -7.33 6.41
C ILE A 38 -17.09 -7.61 7.41
N ASN A 39 -15.85 -7.64 6.92
CA ASN A 39 -14.67 -7.81 7.76
C ASN A 39 -13.74 -6.63 7.55
N ALA A 40 -13.25 -6.07 8.64
CA ALA A 40 -12.25 -5.01 8.63
C ALA A 40 -11.22 -5.26 9.71
N GLU A 41 -9.96 -5.03 9.40
CA GLU A 41 -8.89 -5.01 10.39
C GLU A 41 -7.82 -4.01 9.99
N GLU A 42 -7.15 -3.48 10.99
CA GLU A 42 -6.02 -2.59 10.82
C GLU A 42 -5.05 -2.78 11.99
N SER A 43 -3.77 -2.69 11.69
CA SER A 43 -2.72 -2.48 12.68
C SER A 43 -1.87 -1.29 12.26
N GLY A 44 -1.43 -0.52 13.24
CA GLY A 44 -0.56 0.61 13.01
C GLY A 44 0.59 0.66 14.00
N TYR A 45 1.61 1.42 13.63
CA TYR A 45 2.81 1.68 14.44
C TYR A 45 3.45 3.00 14.03
N VAL A 46 4.29 3.58 14.89
CA VAL A 46 5.02 4.81 14.60
C VAL A 46 6.46 4.48 14.22
N LYS A 47 6.84 4.71 12.95
CA LYS A 47 8.25 4.72 12.54
C LYS A 47 8.97 5.85 13.26
N ASN A 48 10.20 5.60 13.72
CA ASN A 48 11.04 6.56 14.46
C ASN A 48 10.41 7.08 15.77
N PHE A 49 9.60 6.26 16.44
CA PHE A 49 8.99 6.62 17.73
C PHE A 49 10.02 7.19 18.73
N GLY A 50 9.68 8.31 19.39
CA GLY A 50 10.52 8.99 20.37
C GLY A 50 11.61 9.89 19.77
N LYS A 51 11.61 10.10 18.44
CA LYS A 51 12.53 11.02 17.75
C LYS A 51 11.96 12.44 17.60
N GLY A 52 10.70 12.66 17.97
CA GLY A 52 10.03 13.97 17.96
C GLY A 52 9.10 14.17 16.77
N GLU A 53 8.15 15.12 16.92
CA GLU A 53 6.97 15.33 16.03
C GLU A 53 7.26 15.58 14.54
N GLY A 54 8.53 15.76 14.13
CA GLY A 54 8.93 15.94 12.72
C GLY A 54 9.66 14.75 12.09
N GLN A 55 9.98 13.71 12.86
CA GLN A 55 10.66 12.50 12.38
C GLN A 55 9.80 11.25 12.52
N GLU A 56 8.79 11.32 13.38
CA GLU A 56 7.81 10.27 13.61
C GLU A 56 6.84 10.19 12.43
N ILE A 57 6.66 8.97 11.93
CA ILE A 57 5.73 8.71 10.82
C ILE A 57 4.78 7.62 11.27
N GLN A 58 3.49 7.93 11.32
CA GLN A 58 2.46 6.95 11.53
C GLN A 58 2.34 6.05 10.30
N VAL A 59 2.40 4.74 10.53
CA VAL A 59 2.11 3.71 9.53
C VAL A 59 0.87 2.96 9.96
N ALA A 60 -0.01 2.66 9.02
CA ALA A 60 -1.14 1.78 9.20
C ALA A 60 -1.24 0.81 8.03
N GLU A 61 -1.50 -0.45 8.32
CA GLU A 61 -1.81 -1.47 7.33
C GLU A 61 -3.12 -2.14 7.70
N GLY A 62 -3.95 -2.41 6.71
CA GLY A 62 -5.26 -2.98 6.99
C GLY A 62 -5.85 -3.70 5.79
N ARG A 63 -6.94 -4.40 6.07
CA ARG A 63 -7.77 -5.03 5.05
C ARG A 63 -9.25 -4.81 5.32
N PHE A 64 -10.00 -4.73 4.25
CA PHE A 64 -11.45 -4.59 4.26
C PHE A 64 -12.06 -5.54 3.25
N SER A 65 -13.15 -6.21 3.61
CA SER A 65 -13.88 -7.09 2.71
C SER A 65 -15.38 -7.06 2.96
N TYR A 66 -16.16 -7.23 1.91
CA TYR A 66 -17.62 -7.34 1.97
C TYR A 66 -18.14 -8.11 0.75
N LYS A 67 -19.40 -8.57 0.82
CA LYS A 67 -20.11 -9.10 -0.35
C LYS A 67 -20.83 -8.00 -1.11
N ALA A 68 -20.52 -7.86 -2.40
CA ALA A 68 -21.24 -6.96 -3.29
C ALA A 68 -22.68 -7.45 -3.53
N PRO A 69 -23.60 -6.58 -4.03
CA PRO A 69 -24.99 -6.95 -4.26
C PRO A 69 -25.21 -8.13 -5.24
N ASP A 70 -24.22 -8.44 -6.07
CA ASP A 70 -24.18 -9.57 -6.99
C ASP A 70 -23.69 -10.88 -6.32
N GLY A 71 -23.29 -10.81 -5.05
CA GLY A 71 -22.71 -11.92 -4.28
C GLY A 71 -21.20 -12.07 -4.44
N SER A 72 -20.55 -11.26 -5.28
CA SER A 72 -19.11 -11.30 -5.49
C SER A 72 -18.37 -10.79 -4.24
N PRO A 73 -17.32 -11.49 -3.77
CA PRO A 73 -16.50 -10.98 -2.69
C PRO A 73 -15.65 -9.80 -3.19
N ILE A 74 -15.77 -8.66 -2.51
CA ILE A 74 -14.88 -7.51 -2.70
C ILE A 74 -13.90 -7.49 -1.54
N ALA A 75 -12.62 -7.37 -1.86
CA ALA A 75 -11.55 -7.25 -0.90
C ALA A 75 -10.61 -6.11 -1.29
N LEU A 76 -10.07 -5.45 -0.25
CA LEU A 76 -9.14 -4.35 -0.30
C LEU A 76 -8.08 -4.60 0.77
N THR A 77 -6.81 -4.44 0.43
CA THR A 77 -5.72 -4.26 1.39
C THR A 77 -5.10 -2.89 1.18
N TYR A 78 -4.47 -2.34 2.20
CA TYR A 78 -3.78 -1.06 2.08
C TYR A 78 -2.59 -0.95 3.02
N ILE A 79 -1.68 -0.07 2.62
CA ILE A 79 -0.65 0.50 3.49
C ILE A 79 -0.82 2.02 3.42
N ALA A 80 -0.83 2.67 4.57
CA ALA A 80 -0.82 4.12 4.73
C ALA A 80 0.48 4.50 5.46
N ASP A 81 1.35 5.24 4.80
CA ASP A 81 2.65 5.67 5.33
C ASP A 81 3.03 7.07 4.82
N GLU A 82 4.31 7.43 4.88
CA GLU A 82 4.84 8.70 4.35
C GLU A 82 4.52 8.95 2.87
N ASN A 83 4.23 7.91 2.09
CA ASN A 83 3.86 8.00 0.67
C ASN A 83 2.34 8.09 0.46
N GLY A 84 1.57 8.22 1.54
CA GLY A 84 0.11 8.29 1.52
C GLY A 84 -0.56 6.91 1.52
N PHE A 85 -1.83 6.89 1.14
CA PHE A 85 -2.67 5.69 1.12
C PHE A 85 -2.48 4.89 -0.17
N GLN A 86 -2.08 3.63 -0.05
CA GLN A 86 -1.72 2.74 -1.16
C GLN A 86 -2.64 1.50 -1.17
N PRO A 87 -3.87 1.63 -1.71
CA PRO A 87 -4.84 0.54 -1.74
C PRO A 87 -4.54 -0.47 -2.85
N GLN A 88 -4.82 -1.74 -2.58
CA GLN A 88 -4.72 -2.85 -3.52
C GLN A 88 -6.03 -3.66 -3.47
N GLY A 89 -6.64 -3.84 -4.64
CA GLY A 89 -7.90 -4.58 -4.77
C GLY A 89 -8.25 -4.77 -6.25
N SER A 90 -8.83 -5.91 -6.60
CA SER A 90 -9.18 -6.25 -7.98
C SER A 90 -10.24 -5.31 -8.61
N HIS A 91 -10.98 -4.61 -7.76
CA HIS A 91 -12.04 -3.67 -8.14
C HIS A 91 -11.53 -2.23 -8.34
N LEU A 92 -10.25 -1.97 -8.06
CA LEU A 92 -9.67 -0.64 -8.20
C LEU A 92 -9.30 -0.37 -9.66
N PRO A 93 -9.39 0.89 -10.13
CA PRO A 93 -8.89 1.26 -11.45
C PRO A 93 -7.40 0.96 -11.57
N THR A 94 -7.02 0.16 -12.57
CA THR A 94 -5.61 -0.02 -12.92
C THR A 94 -5.15 1.09 -13.86
N PRO A 95 -3.90 1.56 -13.77
CA PRO A 95 -3.31 2.42 -14.79
C PRO A 95 -3.45 1.79 -16.19
N PRO A 96 -3.58 2.59 -17.25
CA PRO A 96 -3.60 2.06 -18.61
C PRO A 96 -2.32 1.26 -18.89
N PRO A 97 -2.38 0.25 -19.78
CA PRO A 97 -1.22 -0.55 -20.13
C PRO A 97 -0.09 0.32 -20.71
N ILE A 98 1.15 -0.07 -20.44
CA ILE A 98 2.34 0.61 -20.96
C ILE A 98 2.27 0.63 -22.49
N PRO A 99 2.47 1.79 -23.15
CA PRO A 99 2.51 1.87 -24.61
C PRO A 99 3.55 0.92 -25.23
N PRO A 100 3.26 0.23 -26.35
CA PRO A 100 4.17 -0.77 -26.96
C PRO A 100 5.55 -0.23 -27.33
N ALA A 101 5.68 1.08 -27.59
CA ALA A 101 6.98 1.71 -27.87
C ALA A 101 7.86 1.76 -26.61
N ILE A 102 7.28 2.06 -25.45
CA ILE A 102 8.00 2.11 -24.17
C ILE A 102 8.39 0.70 -23.76
N GLN A 103 7.49 -0.28 -23.93
CA GLN A 103 7.81 -1.69 -23.66
C GLN A 103 9.01 -2.17 -24.48
N ARG A 104 9.01 -1.90 -25.79
CA ARG A 104 10.14 -2.23 -26.67
C ARG A 104 11.44 -1.54 -26.26
N ALA A 105 11.37 -0.29 -25.81
CA ALA A 105 12.54 0.42 -25.32
C ALA A 105 13.10 -0.23 -24.04
N LEU A 106 12.24 -0.61 -23.09
CA LEU A 106 12.65 -1.32 -21.86
C LEU A 106 13.26 -2.68 -22.17
N ASP A 107 12.67 -3.44 -23.09
CA ASP A 107 13.20 -4.74 -23.53
C ASP A 107 14.58 -4.58 -24.17
N TYR A 108 14.77 -3.56 -25.02
CA TYR A 108 16.08 -3.25 -25.60
C TYR A 108 17.10 -2.88 -24.52
N LEU A 109 16.76 -1.97 -23.60
CA LEU A 109 17.65 -1.56 -22.50
C LEU A 109 18.09 -2.75 -21.63
N LYS A 110 17.21 -3.73 -21.40
CA LYS A 110 17.52 -4.95 -20.65
C LYS A 110 18.56 -5.84 -21.34
N THR A 111 18.69 -5.73 -22.67
CA THR A 111 19.69 -6.49 -23.45
C THR A 111 21.06 -5.81 -23.52
N LEU A 112 21.17 -4.55 -23.06
CA LEU A 112 22.43 -3.84 -23.09
C LEU A 112 23.38 -4.38 -22.01
N PRO A 113 24.70 -4.48 -22.30
CA PRO A 113 25.68 -4.77 -21.28
C PRO A 113 25.69 -3.64 -20.23
N PRO A 114 26.08 -3.92 -18.97
CA PRO A 114 26.25 -2.89 -17.96
C PRO A 114 27.20 -1.82 -18.50
N SER A 115 26.79 -0.55 -18.42
CA SER A 115 27.61 0.58 -18.81
C SER A 115 28.90 0.56 -17.98
N ALA A 116 30.06 0.49 -18.64
CA ALA A 116 31.34 0.64 -17.96
C ALA A 116 31.36 1.99 -17.26
N ASP A 117 31.56 1.97 -15.94
CA ASP A 117 31.49 3.12 -15.05
C ASP A 117 32.21 4.35 -15.62
N SER A 118 31.50 5.48 -15.60
CA SER A 118 32.06 6.83 -15.67
C SER A 118 32.75 7.20 -14.35
N ASN A 119 33.66 6.35 -13.87
CA ASN A 119 34.64 6.73 -12.86
C ASN A 119 35.94 7.15 -13.55
N VAL A 120 35.88 8.30 -14.24
CA VAL A 120 37.08 8.99 -14.72
C VAL A 120 37.61 9.81 -13.55
N PRO A 121 38.76 9.48 -12.93
CA PRO A 121 39.40 10.42 -12.03
C PRO A 121 39.86 11.60 -12.89
N ARG A 122 39.32 12.80 -12.64
CA ARG A 122 39.91 14.04 -13.17
C ARG A 122 41.24 14.31 -12.46
N GLY A 123 42.28 13.56 -12.82
CA GLY A 123 43.67 13.81 -12.42
C GLY A 123 44.36 14.66 -13.47
N GLY A 124 44.38 15.98 -13.28
CA GLY A 124 45.04 16.92 -14.18
C GLY A 124 46.56 16.65 -14.28
N SER A 125 47.06 16.48 -15.51
CA SER A 125 48.49 16.44 -15.79
C SER A 125 48.95 17.83 -16.22
N PHE A 126 49.35 18.68 -15.26
CA PHE A 126 50.12 19.89 -15.54
C PHE A 126 51.56 19.46 -15.84
N ARG A 127 51.87 19.31 -17.14
CA ARG A 127 53.23 19.10 -17.62
C ARG A 127 53.96 20.44 -17.66
N GLY A 128 54.70 20.76 -16.59
CA GLY A 128 55.67 21.85 -16.59
C GLY A 128 56.72 21.62 -17.68
N LYS A 129 56.83 22.58 -18.61
CA LYS A 129 57.98 22.72 -19.50
C LYS A 129 58.81 23.91 -19.01
N ARG A 130 60.12 23.64 -18.88
CA ARG A 130 61.27 24.55 -18.72
C ARG A 130 61.56 25.01 -17.30
#